data_AF-A0A2J8NQ07-F1
#
_entry.id   AF-A0A2J8NQ07-F1
#
_cell.length_a   1.000
_cell.length_b   1.000
_cell.length_c   1.000
_cell.angle_alpha   90.00
_cell.angle_beta   90.00
_cell.angle_gamma   90.00
#
_symmetry.space_group_name_H-M   'P 1'
#
loop_
_entity.id
_entity.type
_entity.pdbx_description
1 polymer ?
#
loop_
_entity_poly.entity_id
_entity_poly.type
_entity_poly.pdbx_seq_one_letter_code
_entity_poly.pdbx_strand_id
1 'polypeptide(L)' 'MATFISVQLKKTSEVDLAKPLVKFIQQTYPSGGEEQAQYCRAAEELSKLRRAAVGRPLDKHEGALETLLRSA' A
#
# COMPACT_ATOMS: atom_id res chain seq x y z
N MET A 1 -30.33 4.24 -23.23
CA MET A 1 -29.33 3.15 -23.43
C MET A 1 -28.05 3.58 -22.73
N ALA A 2 -27.43 2.74 -21.90
CA ALA A 2 -26.15 3.05 -21.25
C ALA A 2 -25.02 2.40 -22.07
N THR A 3 -24.32 3.20 -22.89
CA THR A 3 -23.29 2.74 -23.86
C THR A 3 -21.89 3.21 -23.48
N PHE A 4 -21.53 3.12 -22.19
CA PHE A 4 -20.20 3.47 -21.71
C PHE A 4 -19.35 2.22 -21.51
N ILE A 5 -18.10 2.30 -21.97
CA ILE A 5 -17.10 1.26 -21.77
C ILE A 5 -16.48 1.44 -20.38
N SER A 6 -16.30 0.35 -19.64
CA SER A 6 -15.56 0.33 -18.38
C SER A 6 -14.55 -0.80 -18.37
N VAL A 7 -13.50 -0.66 -17.56
CA VAL A 7 -12.42 -1.64 -17.44
C VAL A 7 -12.48 -2.30 -16.07
N GLN A 8 -12.25 -3.62 -16.05
CA GLN A 8 -12.18 -4.38 -14.82
C GLN A 8 -10.83 -4.20 -14.13
N LEU A 9 -10.85 -4.14 -12.80
CA LEU A 9 -9.62 -4.02 -12.00
C LEU A 9 -8.81 -5.31 -12.06
N LYS A 10 -7.48 -5.16 -12.11
CA LYS A 10 -6.55 -6.29 -12.07
C LYS A 10 -6.52 -6.90 -10.66
N LYS A 11 -6.53 -8.23 -10.58
CA LYS A 11 -6.35 -8.95 -9.32
C LYS A 11 -4.87 -9.07 -9.00
N THR A 12 -4.52 -9.05 -7.71
CA THR A 12 -3.16 -9.25 -7.22
C THR A 12 -3.18 -10.12 -5.97
N SER A 13 -2.11 -10.88 -5.74
CA SER A 13 -1.91 -11.63 -4.50
C SER A 13 -1.47 -10.70 -3.37
N GLU A 14 -1.80 -11.07 -2.13
CA GLU A 14 -1.25 -10.37 -0.96
C GLU A 14 0.28 -10.53 -0.91
N VAL A 15 0.96 -9.46 -0.53
CA VAL A 15 2.42 -9.41 -0.42
C VAL A 15 2.77 -8.67 0.86
N ASP A 16 3.75 -9.19 1.59
CA ASP A 16 4.37 -8.49 2.72
C ASP A 16 5.40 -7.47 2.21
N LEU A 17 4.97 -6.22 2.09
CA LEU A 17 5.84 -5.09 1.75
C LEU A 17 6.74 -4.66 2.91
N ALA A 18 6.29 -4.81 4.16
CA ALA A 18 6.96 -4.22 5.31
C ALA A 18 8.29 -4.93 5.57
N LYS A 19 8.30 -6.27 5.54
CA LYS A 19 9.49 -7.07 5.86
C LYS A 19 10.75 -6.73 5.04
N PRO A 20 10.72 -6.68 3.70
CA PRO A 20 11.91 -6.29 2.93
C PRO A 20 12.32 -4.83 3.15
N LEU A 21 11.35 -3.92 3.32
CA LEU A 21 11.63 -2.50 3.54
C LEU A 21 12.25 -2.23 4.91
N VAL A 22 11.68 -2.80 5.98
CA VAL A 22 12.21 -2.71 7.35
C VAL A 22 13.63 -3.25 7.41
N LYS A 23 13.90 -4.39 6.76
CA LYS A 23 15.26 -4.95 6.68
C LYS A 23 16.24 -3.96 6.04
N PHE A 24 15.85 -3.35 4.93
CA PHE A 24 16.68 -2.35 4.24
C PHE A 24 16.92 -1.10 5.09
N ILE A 25 15.87 -0.58 5.74
CA ILE A 25 15.95 0.58 6.65
C ILE A 25 16.92 0.29 7.80
N GLN A 26 16.81 -0.87 8.45
CA GLN A 26 17.70 -1.27 9.54
C GLN A 26 19.17 -1.35 9.11
N GLN A 27 19.43 -1.84 7.89
CA GLN A 27 20.78 -1.91 7.34
C GLN A 27 21.35 -0.53 6.99
N THR A 28 20.49 0.40 6.57
CA THR A 28 20.90 1.76 6.15
C THR A 28 21.07 2.70 7.33
N TYR A 29 20.27 2.53 8.39
CA TYR A 29 20.30 3.37 9.60
C TYR A 29 20.63 2.51 10.84
N PRO A 30 21.86 1.97 10.95
CA PRO A 30 22.22 0.98 11.97
C PRO A 30 22.23 1.52 13.41
N SER A 31 22.23 2.85 13.60
CA SER A 31 22.30 3.48 14.92
C SER A 31 21.00 3.38 15.73
N GLY A 32 19.96 2.69 15.25
CA GLY A 32 18.82 2.31 16.09
C GLY A 32 17.93 3.48 16.55
N GLY A 33 18.09 4.66 15.96
CA GLY A 33 17.48 5.89 16.43
C GLY A 33 15.97 5.99 16.18
N GLU A 34 15.37 7.03 16.74
CA GLU A 34 13.94 7.32 16.62
C GLU A 34 13.48 7.46 15.15
N GLU A 35 14.32 8.03 14.29
CA GLU A 35 14.11 8.10 12.83
C GLU A 35 13.94 6.72 12.19
N GLN A 36 14.81 5.77 12.54
CA GLN A 36 14.72 4.41 12.01
C GLN A 36 13.40 3.75 12.43
N ALA A 37 12.99 3.92 13.69
CA ALA A 37 11.72 3.41 14.19
C ALA A 37 10.52 4.06 13.47
N GLN A 38 10.57 5.36 13.20
CA GLN A 38 9.55 6.08 12.45
C GLN A 38 9.44 5.55 11.00
N TYR A 39 10.56 5.31 10.32
CA TYR A 39 10.55 4.71 8.99
C TYR A 39 10.03 3.27 8.97
N CYS A 40 10.37 2.46 9.98
CA CYS A 40 9.83 1.10 10.10
C CYS A 40 8.30 1.12 10.28
N ARG A 41 7.77 2.03 11.10
CA ARG A 41 6.32 2.22 11.25
C ARG A 41 5.67 2.66 9.95
N ALA A 42 6.31 3.58 9.21
CA ALA A 42 5.82 4.02 7.91
C ALA A 42 5.77 2.85 6.89
N ALA A 43 6.76 1.95 6.90
CA ALA A 43 6.75 0.76 6.06
C ALA A 43 5.60 -0.20 6.38
N GLU A 44 5.23 -0.34 7.66
CA GLU A 44 4.05 -1.10 8.07
C GLU A 44 2.75 -0.47 7.59
N GLU A 45 2.60 0.86 7.75
CA GLU A 45 1.42 1.58 7.26
C GLU A 45 1.29 1.52 5.73
N LEU A 46 2.40 1.56 5.00
CA LEU A 46 2.42 1.35 3.55
C LEU A 46 1.92 -0.06 3.17
N SER A 47 2.35 -1.08 3.90
CA SER A 47 1.88 -2.46 3.71
C SER A 47 0.37 -2.59 3.97
N LYS A 48 -0.15 -1.91 5.01
CA LYS A 48 -1.60 -1.81 5.26
C LYS A 48 -2.33 -1.06 4.14
N LEU A 49 -1.77 0.06 3.66
CA LEU A 49 -2.35 0.86 2.58
C LEU A 49 -2.48 0.06 1.28
N ARG A 50 -1.45 -0.71 0.90
CA ARG A 50 -1.52 -1.60 -0.27
C ARG A 50 -2.67 -2.60 -0.12
N ARG A 51 -2.80 -3.25 1.04
CA ARG A 51 -3.88 -4.22 1.28
C ARG A 51 -5.26 -3.57 1.18
N ALA A 52 -5.42 -2.34 1.68
CA ALA A 52 -6.66 -1.59 1.55
C ALA A 52 -6.97 -1.19 0.09
N ALA A 53 -5.95 -0.84 -0.70
CA ALA A 53 -6.09 -0.38 -2.07
C ALA A 53 -6.31 -1.51 -3.09
N VAL A 54 -5.61 -2.65 -2.94
CA VAL A 54 -5.60 -3.71 -3.97
C VAL A 54 -5.83 -5.12 -3.44
N GLY A 55 -5.82 -5.30 -2.11
CA GLY A 55 -6.02 -6.61 -1.48
C GLY A 55 -7.49 -7.03 -1.33
N ARG A 56 -8.43 -6.13 -1.63
CA ARG A 56 -9.87 -6.37 -1.55
C ARG A 56 -10.59 -5.84 -2.79
N PRO A 57 -11.79 -6.34 -3.12
CA PRO A 57 -12.66 -5.70 -4.11
C PRO A 57 -12.95 -4.24 -3.69
N LEU A 58 -12.82 -3.31 -4.64
CA LEU A 58 -13.16 -1.90 -4.42
C LEU A 58 -14.60 -1.63 -4.81
N ASP A 59 -15.28 -0.86 -3.98
CA ASP A 59 -16.57 -0.26 -4.27
C ASP A 59 -16.41 0.93 -5.24
N LYS A 60 -17.46 1.24 -6.00
CA LYS A 60 -17.43 2.29 -7.04
C LYS A 60 -17.66 3.70 -6.45
N HIS A 61 -17.07 3.97 -5.29
CA HIS A 61 -17.14 5.26 -4.62
C HIS A 61 -15.79 5.98 -4.67
N GLU A 62 -15.83 7.30 -4.58
CA GLU A 62 -14.65 8.17 -4.63
C GLU A 62 -13.64 7.85 -3.53
N GLY A 63 -14.07 7.49 -2.32
CA GLY A 63 -13.14 7.10 -1.24
C GLY A 63 -12.29 5.87 -1.54
N ALA A 64 -12.82 4.91 -2.31
CA ALA A 64 -12.07 3.76 -2.79
C ALA A 64 -11.04 4.16 -3.87
N LEU A 65 -11.43 5.09 -4.74
CA LEU A 65 -10.54 5.68 -5.75
C LEU A 65 -9.40 6.48 -5.08
N GLU A 66 -9.70 7.34 -4.11
CA GLU A 66 -8.71 8.09 -3.34
C GLU A 66 -7.71 7.17 -2.62
N THR A 67 -8.20 6.05 -2.07
CA THR A 67 -7.31 5.05 -1.45
C THR A 67 -6.36 4.43 -2.48
N LEU A 68 -6.85 4.14 -3.68
CA LEU A 68 -6.05 3.60 -4.77
C LEU A 68 -5.02 4.64 -5.27
N LEU A 69 -5.44 5.89 -5.47
CA LEU A 69 -4.58 6.99 -5.91
C LEU A 69 -3.47 7.31 -4.90
N ARG A 70 -3.77 7.29 -3.59
CA ARG A 70 -2.77 7.49 -2.53
C ARG A 70 -1.73 6.37 -2.45
N SER A 71 -2.05 5.18 -2.98
CA SER A 71 -1.17 4.01 -2.94
C SER A 71 -0.24 3.88 -4.15
N ALA A 72 -0.48 4.69 -5.19
CA ALA A 72 0.31 4.74 -6.43
C ALA A 72 1.48 5.71 -6.28
#